data_AF-A0A183B733-F1
#
_entry.id   AF-A0A183B733-F1
#
_cell.length_a   1.000
_cell.length_b   1.000
_cell.length_c   1.000
_cell.angle_alpha   90.00
_cell.angle_beta   90.00
_cell.angle_gamma   90.00
#
_symmetry.space_group_name_H-M   'P 1'
#
loop_
_entity.id
_entity.type
_entity.pdbx_description
1 polymer ?
#
loop_
_entity_poly.entity_id
_entity_poly.type
_entity_poly.pdbx_seq_one_letter_code
_entity_poly.pdbx_strand_id
1 'polypeptide(L)'
;MSVWRRLQRVGKKAAKFQFTTSLQELTIECNRQYRPGTFVIVWSRRSRRYTSKVGNVTTSRLSGPSVRRRVLATRQIDLSEFAANIPTQTSLKVVMRLASKKLASASLLLTLHSVIMKEGEAT
;
A
#
# COMPACT_ATOMS: atom_id res chain seq x y z
N MET A 1 24.83 9.17 1.16
CA MET A 1 24.72 9.16 2.64
C MET A 1 26.01 9.75 3.19
N SER A 2 25.95 10.83 3.98
CA SER A 2 27.14 11.46 4.57
C SER A 2 27.77 10.59 5.67
N VAL A 3 29.07 10.79 5.93
CA VAL A 3 29.84 10.11 6.99
C VAL A 3 29.15 10.27 8.35
N TRP A 4 28.68 11.48 8.67
CA TRP A 4 27.96 11.78 9.91
C TRP A 4 26.72 10.91 10.13
N ARG A 5 25.91 10.66 9.08
CA ARG A 5 24.72 9.79 9.19
C ARG A 5 25.05 8.31 9.34
N ARG A 6 26.27 7.87 8.98
CA ARG A 6 26.75 6.49 9.24
C ARG A 6 27.14 6.36 10.71
N LEU A 7 27.94 7.29 11.22
CA LEU A 7 28.34 7.33 12.63
C LEU A 7 27.14 7.35 13.59
N GLN A 8 26.06 8.06 13.26
CA GLN A 8 24.82 8.07 14.04
C GLN A 8 24.10 6.71 14.16
N ARG A 9 24.50 5.70 13.39
CA ARG A 9 23.88 4.37 13.39
C ARG A 9 24.71 3.32 14.14
N VAL A 10 26.02 3.55 14.29
CA VAL A 10 26.92 2.61 14.95
C VAL A 10 26.40 2.26 16.35
N GLY A 11 26.37 0.96 16.68
CA GLY A 11 25.93 0.43 17.97
C GLY A 11 24.41 0.38 18.18
N LYS A 12 23.59 0.81 17.20
CA LYS A 12 22.13 0.70 17.29
C LYS A 12 21.66 -0.67 16.83
N LYS A 13 20.68 -1.26 17.52
CA LYS A 13 20.03 -2.49 17.06
C LYS A 13 19.31 -2.24 15.72
N ALA A 14 19.44 -3.19 14.81
CA ALA A 14 18.80 -3.20 13.51
C ALA A 14 18.16 -4.57 13.25
N ALA A 15 16.97 -4.54 12.66
CA ALA A 15 16.29 -5.74 12.20
C ALA A 15 15.78 -5.54 10.78
N LYS A 16 15.79 -6.62 10.01
CA LYS A 16 15.26 -6.68 8.65
C LYS A 16 13.97 -7.49 8.67
N PHE A 17 12.85 -6.86 8.32
CA PHE A 17 11.54 -7.52 8.23
C PHE A 17 11.12 -7.73 6.78
N GLN A 18 10.45 -8.85 6.52
CA GLN A 18 9.70 -9.14 5.32
C GLN A 18 8.22 -8.92 5.61
N PHE A 19 7.60 -8.06 4.82
CA PHE A 19 6.16 -7.82 4.87
C PHE A 19 5.51 -8.37 3.61
N THR A 20 4.45 -9.15 3.78
CA THR A 20 3.61 -9.66 2.70
C THR A 20 2.20 -9.14 2.90
N THR A 21 1.60 -8.54 1.87
CA THR A 21 0.24 -8.01 1.93
C THR A 21 -0.68 -8.80 1.02
N SER A 22 -1.79 -9.30 1.56
CA SER A 22 -2.87 -9.93 0.81
C SER A 22 -4.06 -8.97 0.74
N LEU A 23 -4.40 -8.51 -0.46
CA LEU A 23 -5.56 -7.65 -0.69
C LEU A 23 -6.82 -8.52 -0.67
N GLN A 24 -7.79 -8.18 0.19
CA GLN A 24 -9.02 -8.97 0.37
C GLN A 24 -10.21 -8.31 -0.32
N GLU A 25 -10.54 -7.08 0.07
CA GLU A 25 -11.73 -6.40 -0.42
C GLU A 25 -11.47 -4.90 -0.61
N LEU A 26 -11.93 -4.35 -1.73
CA LEU A 26 -11.90 -2.92 -2.01
C LEU A 26 -13.33 -2.39 -2.13
N THR A 27 -13.72 -1.54 -1.18
CA THR A 27 -15.02 -0.88 -1.19
C THR A 27 -14.82 0.58 -1.57
N ILE A 28 -15.43 1.01 -2.67
CA ILE A 28 -15.35 2.39 -3.16
C ILE A 28 -16.76 2.88 -3.43
N GLU A 29 -17.10 4.04 -2.87
CA GLU A 29 -18.32 4.75 -3.22
C GLU A 29 -17.96 5.92 -4.13
N CYS A 30 -18.55 5.96 -5.31
CA CYS A 30 -18.36 7.04 -6.27
C CYS A 30 -19.50 8.06 -6.18
N ASN A 31 -19.23 9.29 -6.57
CA ASN A 31 -20.29 10.28 -6.77
C ASN A 31 -21.19 9.85 -7.95
N ARG A 32 -22.49 10.19 -7.91
CA ARG A 32 -23.50 9.89 -8.94
C ARG A 32 -23.09 10.33 -10.35
N GLN A 33 -22.29 11.38 -10.47
CA GLN A 33 -21.80 11.91 -11.74
C GLN A 33 -20.56 11.18 -12.28
N TYR A 34 -19.89 10.36 -11.45
CA TYR A 34 -18.67 9.66 -11.84
C TYR A 34 -18.94 8.17 -12.07
N ARG A 35 -18.77 7.73 -13.32
CA ARG A 35 -18.71 6.32 -13.67
C ARG A 35 -17.25 5.87 -13.79
N PRO A 36 -16.73 5.05 -12.85
CA PRO A 36 -15.39 4.51 -12.98
C PRO A 36 -15.34 3.49 -14.13
N GLY A 37 -14.31 3.57 -14.97
CA GLY A 37 -14.02 2.54 -15.97
C GLY A 37 -13.22 1.40 -15.34
N THR A 38 -11.90 1.60 -15.29
CA THR A 38 -10.96 0.66 -14.67
C THR A 38 -10.28 1.28 -13.47
N PHE A 39 -10.11 0.50 -12.40
CA PHE A 39 -9.31 0.91 -11.24
C PHE A 39 -8.20 -0.11 -10.96
N VAL A 40 -7.17 0.36 -10.27
CA VAL A 40 -6.01 -0.44 -9.92
C VAL A 40 -5.52 0.00 -8.55
N ILE A 41 -5.22 -0.96 -7.68
CA ILE A 41 -4.56 -0.68 -6.40
C ILE A 41 -3.05 -0.66 -6.64
N VAL A 42 -2.41 0.39 -6.15
CA VAL A 42 -0.95 0.52 -6.21
C VAL A 42 -0.42 0.56 -4.78
N TRP A 43 0.39 -0.43 -4.43
CA TRP A 43 1.19 -0.42 -3.22
C TRP A 43 2.57 0.12 -3.55
N SER A 44 3.04 1.13 -2.82
CA SER A 44 4.37 1.69 -3.04
C SER A 44 5.12 1.87 -1.74
N ARG A 45 6.40 1.52 -1.75
CA ARG A 45 7.31 1.71 -0.61
C ARG A 45 8.71 2.03 -1.12
N ARG A 46 9.18 3.25 -0.86
CA ARG A 46 10.45 3.77 -1.38
C ARG A 46 10.48 3.62 -2.90
N SER A 47 11.51 2.98 -3.46
CA SER A 47 11.65 2.74 -4.90
C SER A 47 10.88 1.52 -5.42
N ARG A 48 10.14 0.80 -4.57
CA ARG A 48 9.36 -0.39 -4.98
C ARG A 48 7.90 -0.02 -5.17
N ARG A 49 7.29 -0.53 -6.24
CA ARG A 49 5.89 -0.33 -6.57
C ARG A 49 5.29 -1.63 -7.07
N TYR A 50 4.21 -2.08 -6.44
CA TYR A 50 3.41 -3.24 -6.83
C TYR A 50 2.03 -2.78 -7.22
N THR A 51 1.47 -3.40 -8.24
CA THR A 51 0.23 -2.97 -8.88
C THR A 51 -0.69 -4.18 -9.00
N SER A 52 -1.94 -4.06 -8.55
CA SER A 52 -2.92 -5.13 -8.69
C SER A 52 -3.29 -5.35 -10.17
N LYS A 53 -3.95 -6.48 -10.46
CA LYS A 53 -4.68 -6.62 -11.73
C LYS A 53 -5.74 -5.51 -11.84
N VAL A 54 -6.09 -5.16 -13.06
CA VAL A 54 -7.12 -4.17 -13.35
C VAL A 54 -8.46 -4.71 -12.85
N GLY A 55 -9.09 -3.99 -11.93
CA GLY A 55 -10.46 -4.27 -11.52
C GLY A 55 -11.40 -3.78 -12.61
N ASN A 56 -12.09 -4.71 -13.26
CA ASN A 56 -13.17 -4.40 -14.19
C ASN A 56 -14.46 -4.30 -13.37
N VAL A 57 -15.07 -3.11 -13.29
CA VAL A 57 -16.51 -3.04 -13.02
C VAL A 57 -17.19 -3.74 -14.21
N THR A 58 -18.20 -4.57 -13.97
CA THR A 58 -18.85 -5.53 -14.90
C THR A 58 -19.42 -4.98 -16.22
N THR A 59 -19.05 -3.78 -16.66
CA THR A 59 -19.37 -3.29 -18.00
C THR A 59 -18.30 -3.78 -18.97
N SER A 60 -18.59 -4.90 -19.64
CA SER A 60 -17.87 -5.29 -20.85
C SER A 60 -17.95 -4.15 -21.87
N ARG A 61 -16.81 -3.51 -22.19
CA ARG A 61 -16.44 -2.94 -23.51
C ARG A 61 -15.35 -1.86 -23.38
N LEU A 62 -14.31 -2.05 -24.20
CA LEU A 62 -13.31 -1.08 -24.70
C LEU A 62 -12.15 -0.70 -23.77
N SER A 63 -11.04 -1.44 -23.93
CA SER A 63 -9.69 -0.94 -23.68
C SER A 63 -9.33 0.13 -24.73
N GLY A 64 -9.68 1.39 -24.44
CA GLY A 64 -9.17 2.56 -25.18
C GLY A 64 -7.73 2.92 -24.78
N PRO A 65 -7.05 3.80 -25.54
CA PRO A 65 -5.63 4.12 -25.34
C PRO A 65 -5.40 4.74 -23.96
N SER A 66 -4.23 4.44 -23.39
CA SER A 66 -3.76 4.78 -22.04
C SER A 66 -4.06 6.22 -21.61
N VAL A 67 -5.23 6.43 -21.00
CA VAL A 67 -5.53 7.65 -20.27
C VAL A 67 -4.62 7.69 -19.05
N ARG A 68 -3.89 8.81 -18.88
CA ARG A 68 -3.04 9.09 -17.72
C ARG A 68 -3.79 8.74 -16.42
N ARG A 69 -3.36 7.68 -15.72
CA ARG A 69 -3.97 7.23 -14.47
C ARG A 69 -3.92 8.36 -13.44
N ARG A 70 -5.07 8.69 -12.85
CA ARG A 70 -5.17 9.69 -11.76
C ARG A 70 -5.39 8.97 -10.44
N VAL A 71 -4.75 9.48 -9.40
CA VAL A 71 -4.92 8.98 -8.03
C VAL A 71 -6.30 9.42 -7.52
N LEU A 72 -7.11 8.45 -7.07
CA LEU A 72 -8.46 8.73 -6.55
C LEU A 72 -8.49 8.77 -5.02
N ALA A 73 -7.72 7.89 -4.37
CA ALA A 73 -7.55 7.87 -2.92
C ALA A 73 -6.17 7.27 -2.58
N THR A 74 -5.65 7.60 -1.39
CA THR A 74 -4.36 7.11 -0.88
C THR A 74 -4.39 6.94 0.62
N ARG A 75 -3.59 6.00 1.14
CA ARG A 75 -3.31 5.92 2.58
C ARG A 75 -1.86 5.49 2.78
N GLN A 76 -1.19 6.15 3.72
CA GLN A 76 0.09 5.70 4.23
C GLN A 76 -0.16 4.78 5.42
N ILE A 77 0.59 3.69 5.48
CA ILE A 77 0.56 2.70 6.55
C ILE A 77 1.97 2.66 7.11
N ASP A 78 2.10 2.86 8.42
CA ASP A 78 3.37 2.67 9.10
C ASP A 78 3.59 1.18 9.35
N LEU A 79 4.51 0.59 8.59
CA LEU A 79 4.84 -0.84 8.74
C LEU A 79 5.59 -1.13 10.04
N SER A 80 6.15 -0.11 10.71
CA SER A 80 6.88 -0.32 11.96
C SER A 80 5.95 -0.74 13.10
N GLU A 81 4.68 -0.30 13.07
CA GLU A 81 3.63 -0.73 14.02
C GLU A 81 3.35 -2.24 13.96
N PHE A 82 3.66 -2.88 12.82
CA PHE A 82 3.43 -4.30 12.58
C PHE A 82 4.73 -5.12 12.55
N ALA A 83 5.86 -4.50 12.88
CA ALA A 83 7.13 -5.20 13.00
C ALA A 83 7.17 -5.95 14.34
N ALA A 84 7.27 -7.27 14.30
CA ALA A 84 7.35 -8.11 15.48
C ALA A 84 8.48 -9.13 15.35
N ASN A 85 9.13 -9.46 16.46
CA ASN A 85 10.17 -10.49 16.55
C ASN A 85 9.63 -11.92 16.32
N ILE A 86 8.32 -12.10 16.31
CA ILE A 86 7.61 -13.33 16.00
C ILE A 86 6.80 -13.10 14.71
N PRO A 87 6.60 -14.10 13.84
CA PRO A 87 5.72 -13.97 12.69
C PRO A 87 4.31 -13.55 13.11
N THR A 88 3.79 -12.47 12.53
CA THR A 88 2.45 -11.96 12.83
C THR A 88 1.61 -11.80 11.57
N GLN A 89 0.31 -11.97 11.74
CA GLN A 89 -0.69 -11.75 10.71
C GLN A 89 -1.78 -10.82 11.26
N THR A 90 -1.92 -9.63 10.67
CA THR A 90 -2.89 -8.62 11.10
C THR A 90 -3.86 -8.30 9.98
N SER A 91 -5.16 -8.37 10.27
CA SER A 91 -6.21 -7.91 9.36
C SER A 91 -6.44 -6.41 9.57
N LEU A 92 -6.35 -5.64 8.49
CA LEU A 92 -6.40 -4.19 8.51
C LEU A 92 -7.51 -3.70 7.59
N LYS A 93 -8.47 -2.97 8.15
CA LYS A 93 -9.45 -2.18 7.40
C LYS A 93 -8.92 -0.76 7.23
N VAL A 94 -8.35 -0.48 6.07
CA VAL A 94 -7.65 0.78 5.78
C VAL A 94 -8.61 1.74 5.08
N VAL A 95 -9.07 2.76 5.80
CA VAL A 95 -9.81 3.88 5.20
C VAL A 95 -8.84 4.80 4.46
N MET A 96 -9.11 5.05 3.19
CA MET A 96 -8.25 5.87 2.35
C MET A 96 -8.61 7.35 2.43
N ARG A 97 -7.60 8.22 2.38
CA ARG A 97 -7.79 9.64 2.16
C ARG A 97 -8.12 9.88 0.69
N LEU A 98 -9.26 10.51 0.43
CA LEU A 98 -9.69 10.86 -0.91
C LEU A 98 -8.76 11.93 -1.51
N ALA A 99 -8.26 11.66 -2.71
CA ALA A 99 -7.47 12.61 -3.50
C ALA A 99 -8.31 13.28 -4.60
N SER A 100 -9.52 12.78 -4.85
CA SER A 100 -10.41 13.24 -5.90
C SER A 100 -11.84 13.33 -5.40
N LYS A 101 -12.57 14.38 -5.79
CA LYS A 101 -14.01 14.57 -5.51
C LYS A 101 -14.92 13.57 -6.25
N LYS A 102 -14.33 12.71 -7.08
CA LYS A 102 -15.02 11.64 -7.81
C LYS A 102 -15.45 10.49 -6.90
N LEU A 103 -14.78 10.35 -5.76
CA LEU A 103 -15.10 9.36 -4.74
C LEU A 103 -15.78 10.05 -3.56
N ALA A 104 -16.78 9.38 -2.97
CA ALA A 104 -17.42 9.73 -1.72
C ALA A 104 -16.75 9.01 -0.54
N SER A 105 -16.34 7.76 -0.72
CA SER A 105 -15.57 6.99 0.27
C SER A 105 -14.71 5.91 -0.41
N ALA A 106 -13.65 5.48 0.27
CA ALA A 106 -12.80 4.38 -0.18
C ALA A 106 -12.19 3.66 1.03
N SER A 107 -12.36 2.34 1.10
CA SER A 107 -11.76 1.49 2.11
C SER A 107 -11.21 0.21 1.49
N LEU A 108 -10.08 -0.26 2.04
CA LEU A 108 -9.39 -1.47 1.60
C LEU A 108 -9.21 -2.38 2.80
N LEU A 109 -9.80 -3.57 2.73
CA LEU A 109 -9.51 -4.65 3.64
C LEU A 109 -8.32 -5.44 3.11
N LEU A 110 -7.27 -5.55 3.92
CA LEU A 110 -6.08 -6.31 3.58
C LEU A 110 -5.57 -7.06 4.82
N THR A 111 -4.84 -8.13 4.59
CA THR A 111 -4.06 -8.80 5.63
C THR A 111 -2.58 -8.51 5.43
N LEU A 112 -1.91 -8.07 6.50
CA LEU A 112 -0.48 -7.84 6.54
C LEU A 112 0.19 -8.97 7.33
N HIS A 113 1.13 -9.65 6.70
CA HIS A 113 1.99 -10.64 7.33
C HIS A 113 3.39 -10.06 7.52
N SER A 114 3.96 -10.23 8.70
CA SER A 114 5.26 -9.72 9.10
C SER A 114 6.15 -10.86 9.55
N VAL A 115 7.38 -10.93 9.02
CA VAL A 115 8.38 -11.94 9.40
C VAL A 115 9.72 -11.26 9.58
N ILE A 116 10.39 -11.53 10.70
CA ILE A 116 11.76 -11.10 10.89
C ILE A 116 12.71 -12.00 10.10
N MET A 117 13.57 -11.40 9.28
CA MET A 117 14.57 -12.12 8.48
C MET A 117 15.94 -12.15 9.15
N LYS A 118 16.36 -11.03 9.75
CA LYS A 118 17.68 -10.90 10.37
C LYS A 118 17.66 -9.84 11.46
N GLU A 119 18.28 -10.13 12.60
CA GLU A 119 18.64 -9.17 13.64
C GLU A 119 20.15 -8.91 13.63
N GLY A 120 20.57 -7.73 14.06
CA GLY A 120 21.98 -7.37 14.18
C GLY A 120 22.15 -5.91 14.61
N GLU A 121 23.33 -5.37 14.38
CA GLU A 121 23.64 -3.96 14.63
C GLU A 121 23.61 -3.16 13.32
N ALA A 122 23.25 -1.89 13.43
CA ALA A 122 23.27 -0.95 12.32
C ALA A 122 24.72 -0.55 12.02
N THR A 123 25.17 -0.84 10.80
CA THR A 123 26.45 -0.42 10.22
C THR A 123 26.49 1.06 9.88
#